data_AF-A0A812WG71-F1
#
_entry.id   AF-A0A812WG71-F1
#
_cell.length_a   1.000
_cell.length_b   1.000
_cell.length_c   1.000
_cell.angle_alpha   90.00
_cell.angle_beta   90.00
_cell.angle_gamma   90.00
#
_symmetry.space_group_name_H-M   'P 1'
#
loop_
_entity.id
_entity.type
_entity.pdbx_description
1 polymer ?
#
loop_
_entity_poly.entity_id
_entity_poly.type
_entity_poly.pdbx_seq_one_letter_code
_entity_poly.pdbx_strand_id
1 'polypeptide(L)'
;MEVHPLSLSGNACAMLLAMGVPALVLQACHYVATIAHTKENPCIRDVTVLECFSGCARISEEFRSQLSICVTTYDKQNDSTFQDLTTVAGFLSLLKKALRLKEGALLWFANPCHMFVWMSSSIHKRRPENPWGDASQPSVCMSNCITSRACLVLFIITCRGVWSAIEQPASSTLKWVPYFLHLRKLLMECNGELWKQCSFWMGLYGHDNAKPSYCIGSSRWIMKLKNQMTRNKRRDFSAAAKKVVVRKKRADGTTTVTGTKKLTKTQEYPRAFAKAVATLHLEDTENVSHPPGLTLQGILNARLDCPGDWSEAKLTELREFLVAEANSGAWEPLQGMPF
;
A
#
# COMPACT_ATOMS: atom_id res chain seq x y z
N MET A 1 -18.44 -24.35 -5.23
CA MET A 1 -17.38 -23.44 -4.76
C MET A 1 -17.61 -23.18 -3.29
N GLU A 2 -16.60 -23.41 -2.46
CA GLU A 2 -16.68 -23.16 -1.04
C GLU A 2 -16.76 -21.64 -0.79
N VAL A 3 -17.77 -21.19 -0.04
CA VAL A 3 -17.96 -19.77 0.24
C VAL A 3 -17.08 -19.40 1.44
N HIS A 4 -15.92 -18.78 1.18
CA HIS A 4 -15.07 -18.31 2.26
C HIS A 4 -15.58 -16.97 2.81
N PRO A 5 -15.92 -16.88 4.11
CA PRO A 5 -16.36 -15.63 4.71
C PRO A 5 -15.23 -14.58 4.71
N LEU A 6 -15.61 -13.30 4.76
CA LEU A 6 -14.63 -12.21 4.87
C LEU A 6 -13.90 -12.15 6.21
N SER A 7 -14.39 -12.87 7.23
CA SER A 7 -13.81 -12.87 8.57
C SER A 7 -12.35 -13.34 8.56
N LEU A 8 -11.54 -12.76 9.44
CA LEU A 8 -10.20 -13.23 9.70
C LEU A 8 -10.27 -14.55 10.48
N SER A 9 -9.37 -15.49 10.18
CA SER A 9 -9.25 -16.70 11.00
C SER A 9 -8.65 -16.36 12.37
N GLY A 10 -8.93 -17.19 13.38
CA GLY A 10 -8.33 -17.02 14.71
C GLY A 10 -6.79 -16.98 14.65
N ASN A 11 -6.19 -17.81 13.79
CA ASN A 11 -4.74 -17.78 13.55
C ASN A 11 -4.27 -16.45 12.94
N ALA A 12 -4.99 -15.88 11.96
CA ALA A 12 -4.66 -14.57 11.39
C ALA A 12 -4.77 -13.46 12.44
N CYS A 13 -5.80 -13.47 13.28
CA CYS A 13 -5.94 -12.52 14.39
C CYS A 13 -4.76 -12.63 15.38
N ALA A 14 -4.39 -13.86 15.77
CA ALA A 14 -3.26 -14.09 16.68
C ALA A 14 -1.93 -13.59 16.08
N MET A 15 -1.68 -13.86 14.79
CA MET A 15 -0.49 -13.35 14.09
C MET A 15 -0.48 -11.81 14.07
N LEU A 16 -1.61 -11.17 13.75
CA LEU A 16 -1.69 -9.70 13.73
C LEU A 16 -1.38 -9.08 15.09
N LEU A 17 -1.95 -9.62 16.16
CA LEU A 17 -1.66 -9.17 17.52
C LEU A 17 -0.18 -9.39 17.88
N ALA A 18 0.39 -10.54 17.52
CA ALA A 18 1.81 -10.83 17.77
C ALA A 18 2.77 -9.90 16.99
N MET A 19 2.33 -9.37 15.85
CA MET A 19 3.07 -8.34 15.08
C MET A 19 2.83 -6.91 15.58
N GLY A 20 2.07 -6.73 16.68
CA GLY A 20 1.78 -5.43 17.26
C GLY A 20 0.67 -4.65 16.55
N VAL A 21 -0.16 -5.29 15.72
CA VAL A 21 -1.35 -4.64 15.15
C VAL A 21 -2.38 -4.40 16.26
N PRO A 22 -2.96 -3.18 16.39
CA PRO A 22 -3.91 -2.90 17.46
C PRO A 22 -5.17 -3.77 17.36
N ALA A 23 -5.67 -4.28 18.49
CA ALA A 23 -6.90 -5.07 18.56
C ALA A 23 -8.11 -4.32 17.95
N LEU A 24 -8.14 -2.99 18.05
CA LEU A 24 -9.12 -2.13 17.40
C LEU A 24 -9.21 -2.35 15.88
N VAL A 25 -8.11 -2.67 15.21
CA VAL A 25 -8.08 -2.94 13.76
C VAL A 25 -8.71 -4.31 13.47
N LEU A 26 -8.57 -5.28 14.38
CA LEU A 26 -9.25 -6.58 14.27
C LEU A 26 -10.76 -6.40 14.49
N GLN A 27 -11.16 -5.55 15.44
CA GLN A 27 -12.55 -5.14 15.62
C GLN A 27 -13.11 -4.50 14.34
N ALA A 28 -12.36 -3.60 13.70
CA ALA A 28 -12.76 -3.00 12.43
C ALA A 28 -12.91 -4.03 11.30
N CYS A 29 -12.02 -5.02 11.21
CA CYS A 29 -12.14 -6.12 10.25
C CYS A 29 -13.39 -6.98 10.52
N HIS A 30 -13.69 -7.26 11.79
CA HIS A 30 -14.90 -7.99 12.20
C HIS A 30 -16.17 -7.21 11.87
N TYR A 31 -16.21 -5.92 12.20
CA TYR A 31 -17.29 -5.01 11.82
C TYR A 31 -17.55 -5.05 10.32
N VAL A 32 -16.51 -4.84 9.51
CA VAL A 32 -16.62 -4.86 8.05
C VAL A 32 -17.10 -6.22 7.56
N ALA A 33 -16.56 -7.33 8.05
CA ALA A 33 -16.96 -8.66 7.63
C ALA A 33 -18.43 -8.97 7.96
N THR A 34 -18.93 -8.45 9.09
CA THR A 34 -20.30 -8.67 9.56
C THR A 34 -21.29 -7.79 8.80
N ILE A 35 -21.03 -6.48 8.74
CA ILE A 35 -21.94 -5.52 8.10
C ILE A 35 -21.94 -5.65 6.57
N ALA A 36 -20.80 -5.99 5.96
CA ALA A 36 -20.74 -6.15 4.51
C ALA A 36 -21.45 -7.42 4.01
N HIS A 37 -21.69 -8.40 4.88
CA HIS A 37 -22.28 -9.67 4.49
C HIS A 37 -23.78 -9.68 4.81
N THR A 38 -24.60 -9.46 3.78
CA THR A 38 -26.06 -9.66 3.88
C THR A 38 -26.46 -10.96 3.21
N LYS A 39 -27.57 -11.57 3.63
CA LYS A 39 -28.10 -12.79 2.98
C LYS A 39 -28.37 -12.58 1.49
N GLU A 40 -28.73 -11.36 1.10
CA GLU A 40 -29.07 -10.98 -0.27
C GLU A 40 -27.84 -10.66 -1.14
N ASN A 41 -26.72 -10.28 -0.51
CA ASN A 41 -25.47 -9.95 -1.20
C ASN A 41 -24.28 -10.47 -0.38
N PRO A 42 -24.00 -11.78 -0.44
CA PRO A 42 -22.91 -12.36 0.32
C PRO A 42 -21.60 -11.78 -0.19
N CYS A 43 -20.94 -10.98 0.66
CA CYS A 43 -19.61 -10.51 0.34
C CYS A 43 -18.63 -11.67 0.55
N ILE A 44 -17.95 -12.08 -0.52
CA ILE A 44 -17.06 -13.25 -0.57
C ILE A 44 -15.64 -12.83 -0.97
N ARG A 45 -14.70 -13.76 -0.83
CA ARG A 45 -13.30 -13.58 -1.25
C ARG A 45 -13.12 -13.88 -2.74
N ASP A 46 -13.52 -12.96 -3.60
CA ASP A 46 -13.52 -13.11 -5.05
C ASP A 46 -12.51 -12.22 -5.78
N VAL A 47 -11.92 -11.23 -5.11
CA VAL A 47 -11.03 -10.25 -5.74
C VAL A 47 -9.64 -10.87 -5.94
N THR A 48 -9.13 -10.78 -7.17
CA THR A 48 -7.77 -11.24 -7.53
C THR A 48 -6.77 -10.08 -7.53
N VAL A 49 -7.22 -8.85 -7.82
CA VAL A 49 -6.35 -7.67 -7.76
C VAL A 49 -7.06 -6.50 -7.09
N LEU A 50 -6.39 -5.87 -6.14
CA LEU A 50 -6.76 -4.58 -5.57
C LEU A 50 -5.65 -3.57 -5.88
N GLU A 51 -5.97 -2.55 -6.69
CA GLU A 51 -5.08 -1.42 -6.97
C GLU A 51 -5.46 -0.22 -6.10
N CYS A 52 -4.61 0.09 -5.12
CA CYS A 52 -4.76 1.22 -4.22
C CYS A 52 -3.99 2.44 -4.73
N PHE A 53 -4.63 3.60 -4.63
CA PHE A 53 -4.21 4.87 -5.23
C PHE A 53 -4.08 4.74 -6.75
N SER A 54 -5.13 4.17 -7.37
CA SER A 54 -5.11 3.73 -8.76
C SER A 54 -4.93 4.87 -9.76
N GLY A 55 -5.29 6.11 -9.43
CA GLY A 55 -5.37 7.21 -10.40
C GLY A 55 -6.19 6.78 -11.61
N CYS A 56 -5.54 6.71 -12.79
CA CYS A 56 -6.14 6.22 -14.03
C CYS A 56 -6.39 4.71 -14.12
N ALA A 57 -6.09 3.94 -13.06
CA ALA A 57 -6.34 2.51 -12.94
C ALA A 57 -5.70 1.63 -14.03
N ARG A 58 -4.55 2.05 -14.56
CA ARG A 58 -3.88 1.37 -15.68
C ARG A 58 -3.52 -0.08 -15.37
N ILE A 59 -3.07 -0.38 -14.15
CA ILE A 59 -2.76 -1.77 -13.76
C ILE A 59 -4.05 -2.58 -13.74
N SER A 60 -5.11 -2.05 -13.14
CA SER A 60 -6.41 -2.70 -13.12
C SER A 60 -6.98 -2.93 -14.53
N GLU A 61 -6.83 -1.97 -15.45
CA GLU A 61 -7.23 -2.11 -16.86
C GLU A 61 -6.53 -3.29 -17.53
N GLU A 62 -5.21 -3.40 -17.35
CA GLU A 62 -4.44 -4.50 -17.95
C GLU A 62 -4.83 -5.85 -17.35
N PHE A 63 -5.07 -5.95 -16.04
CA PHE A 63 -5.59 -7.19 -15.44
C PHE A 63 -6.99 -7.56 -15.94
N ARG A 64 -7.90 -6.58 -16.08
CA ARG A 64 -9.25 -6.84 -16.62
C ARG A 64 -9.24 -7.28 -18.08
N SER A 65 -8.22 -6.85 -18.85
CA SER A 65 -8.05 -7.30 -20.22
C SER A 65 -7.60 -8.76 -20.33
N GLN A 66 -7.12 -9.34 -19.22
CA GLN A 66 -6.78 -10.76 -19.11
C GLN A 66 -7.97 -11.54 -18.52
N LEU A 67 -8.14 -12.79 -18.96
CA LEU A 67 -9.31 -13.67 -18.72
C LEU A 67 -9.94 -13.54 -17.32
N SER A 68 -11.26 -13.32 -17.23
CA SER A 68 -12.12 -13.53 -16.04
C SER A 68 -11.56 -13.14 -14.65
N ILE A 69 -10.66 -12.16 -14.56
CA ILE A 69 -10.05 -11.70 -13.30
C ILE A 69 -10.95 -10.63 -12.65
N CYS A 70 -11.37 -10.86 -11.42
CA CYS A 70 -12.09 -9.85 -10.63
C CYS A 70 -11.09 -8.83 -10.06
N VAL A 71 -11.23 -7.56 -10.47
CA VAL A 71 -10.34 -6.45 -10.13
C VAL A 71 -11.12 -5.30 -9.51
N THR A 72 -10.67 -4.80 -8.36
CA THR A 72 -11.18 -3.56 -7.77
C THR A 72 -10.07 -2.52 -7.62
N THR A 73 -10.47 -1.25 -7.61
CA THR A 73 -9.61 -0.11 -7.31
C THR A 73 -10.00 0.52 -5.98
N TYR A 74 -9.08 1.31 -5.43
CA TYR A 74 -9.30 2.22 -4.31
C TYR A 74 -8.56 3.54 -4.58
N ASP A 75 -9.27 4.64 -4.81
CA ASP A 75 -8.71 5.98 -4.96
C ASP A 75 -9.75 7.04 -4.60
N LYS A 76 -9.35 8.04 -3.79
CA LYS A 76 -10.22 9.13 -3.39
C LYS A 76 -10.75 9.97 -4.55
N GLN A 77 -10.09 9.95 -5.71
CA GLN A 77 -10.58 10.62 -6.92
C GLN A 77 -11.80 9.91 -7.52
N ASN A 78 -11.95 8.59 -7.28
CA ASN A 78 -13.10 7.82 -7.73
C ASN A 78 -14.29 8.00 -6.79
N ASP A 79 -14.02 8.08 -5.48
CA ASP A 79 -15.02 8.25 -4.44
C ASP A 79 -14.38 8.89 -3.20
N SER A 80 -14.55 10.20 -3.02
CA SER A 80 -13.92 10.91 -1.90
C SER A 80 -14.54 10.56 -0.54
N THR A 81 -15.74 9.99 -0.52
CA THR A 81 -16.45 9.65 0.73
C THR A 81 -15.95 8.32 1.27
N PHE A 82 -15.90 7.30 0.42
CA PHE A 82 -15.54 5.93 0.82
C PHE A 82 -14.17 5.49 0.33
N GLN A 83 -13.39 6.35 -0.34
CA GLN A 83 -12.02 6.01 -0.77
C GLN A 83 -10.96 7.05 -0.36
N ASP A 84 -11.28 7.92 0.60
CA ASP A 84 -10.28 8.72 1.30
C ASP A 84 -9.73 7.97 2.53
N LEU A 85 -8.49 7.47 2.42
CA LEU A 85 -7.88 6.66 3.48
C LEU A 85 -7.68 7.42 4.81
N THR A 86 -7.81 8.75 4.81
CA THR A 86 -7.69 9.58 6.02
C THR A 86 -8.96 9.58 6.87
N THR A 87 -10.11 9.16 6.33
CA THR A 87 -11.39 9.12 7.06
C THR A 87 -11.69 7.71 7.59
N VAL A 88 -12.56 7.60 8.59
CA VAL A 88 -13.02 6.29 9.11
C VAL A 88 -13.71 5.49 7.99
N ALA A 89 -14.64 6.12 7.27
CA ALA A 89 -15.38 5.49 6.17
C ALA A 89 -14.47 4.95 5.06
N GLY A 90 -13.48 5.74 4.63
CA GLY A 90 -12.53 5.29 3.61
C GLY A 90 -11.62 4.16 4.10
N PHE A 91 -11.17 4.20 5.35
CA PHE A 91 -10.37 3.10 5.91
C PHE A 91 -11.17 1.79 6.01
N LEU A 92 -12.41 1.84 6.52
CA LEU A 92 -13.31 0.67 6.57
C LEU A 92 -13.62 0.12 5.17
N SER A 93 -13.83 1.01 4.18
CA SER A 93 -14.02 0.63 2.78
C SER A 93 -12.79 -0.04 2.18
N LEU A 94 -11.58 0.44 2.49
CA LEU A 94 -10.35 -0.22 2.07
C LEU A 94 -10.21 -1.60 2.72
N LEU A 95 -10.50 -1.72 4.02
CA LEU A 95 -10.51 -3.02 4.72
C LEU A 95 -11.48 -3.98 4.05
N LYS A 96 -12.69 -3.53 3.68
CA LYS A 96 -13.67 -4.34 2.95
C LYS A 96 -13.09 -4.89 1.65
N LYS A 97 -12.49 -4.03 0.83
CA LYS A 97 -11.87 -4.44 -0.44
C LYS A 97 -10.67 -5.38 -0.22
N ALA A 98 -9.85 -5.12 0.80
CA ALA A 98 -8.69 -5.93 1.12
C ALA A 98 -9.09 -7.32 1.64
N LEU A 99 -10.14 -7.43 2.45
CA LEU A 99 -10.66 -8.70 2.95
C LEU A 99 -11.31 -9.55 1.84
N ARG A 100 -11.75 -8.93 0.73
CA ARG A 100 -12.23 -9.66 -0.45
C ARG A 100 -11.11 -10.27 -1.30
N LEU A 101 -9.85 -9.90 -1.07
CA LEU A 101 -8.74 -10.52 -1.80
C LEU A 101 -8.69 -12.01 -1.50
N LYS A 102 -8.67 -12.85 -2.54
CA LYS A 102 -8.42 -14.29 -2.40
C LYS A 102 -6.97 -14.56 -2.01
N GLU A 103 -6.69 -15.74 -1.51
CA GLU A 103 -5.31 -16.17 -1.30
C GLU A 103 -4.55 -16.20 -2.63
N GLY A 104 -3.28 -15.77 -2.63
CA GLY A 104 -2.48 -15.61 -3.85
C GLY A 104 -2.89 -14.42 -4.74
N ALA A 105 -3.87 -13.60 -4.33
CA ALA A 105 -4.20 -12.34 -5.01
C ALA A 105 -3.06 -11.31 -4.91
N LEU A 106 -3.18 -10.22 -5.68
CA LEU A 106 -2.26 -9.07 -5.61
C LEU A 106 -2.93 -7.85 -4.98
N LEU A 107 -2.27 -7.30 -3.97
CA LEU A 107 -2.46 -5.93 -3.53
C LEU A 107 -1.35 -5.03 -4.10
N TRP A 108 -1.72 -4.12 -5.00
CA TRP A 108 -0.81 -3.11 -5.53
C TRP A 108 -1.03 -1.77 -4.83
N PHE A 109 0.01 -1.21 -4.24
CA PHE A 109 -0.03 0.10 -3.59
C PHE A 109 0.84 1.12 -4.34
N ALA A 110 0.20 2.22 -4.74
CA ALA A 110 0.87 3.39 -5.30
C ALA A 110 0.77 4.60 -4.34
N ASN A 111 1.19 4.42 -3.07
CA ASN A 111 1.00 5.43 -2.03
C ASN A 111 1.41 6.84 -2.50
N PRO A 112 0.61 7.89 -2.16
CA PRO A 112 0.94 9.26 -2.54
C PRO A 112 2.35 9.66 -2.10
N CYS A 113 3.26 9.81 -3.06
CA CYS A 113 4.69 9.99 -2.78
C CYS A 113 5.09 11.45 -2.49
N HIS A 114 4.17 12.40 -2.67
CA HIS A 114 4.48 13.85 -2.67
C HIS A 114 5.09 14.37 -1.36
N MET A 115 4.90 13.68 -0.23
CA MET A 115 5.53 14.00 1.07
C MET A 115 6.65 13.02 1.48
N PHE A 116 7.10 12.19 0.55
CA PHE A 116 8.21 11.26 0.77
C PHE A 116 9.37 11.44 -0.22
N VAL A 117 9.25 12.29 -1.24
CA VAL A 117 10.28 12.48 -2.28
C VAL A 117 11.22 13.64 -1.97
N TRP A 118 12.42 13.59 -2.55
CA TRP A 118 13.44 14.64 -2.35
C TRP A 118 12.93 16.07 -2.61
N MET A 119 12.01 16.27 -3.57
CA MET A 119 11.51 17.59 -3.94
C MET A 119 10.79 18.31 -2.80
N SER A 120 10.21 17.56 -1.86
CA SER A 120 9.51 18.08 -0.70
C SER A 120 10.32 17.91 0.59
N SER A 121 11.61 17.57 0.51
CA SER A 121 12.43 17.26 1.68
C SER A 121 12.61 18.43 2.63
N SER A 122 12.71 19.65 2.11
CA SER A 122 12.77 20.88 2.91
C SER A 122 11.48 21.15 3.69
N ILE A 123 10.34 20.64 3.22
CA ILE A 123 9.03 20.79 3.86
C ILE A 123 8.84 19.66 4.88
N HIS A 124 8.98 18.41 4.42
CA HIS A 124 8.63 17.26 5.23
C HIS A 124 9.69 16.89 6.26
N LYS A 125 10.96 17.32 6.08
CA LYS A 125 12.13 17.07 6.96
C LYS A 125 12.43 15.59 7.31
N ARG A 126 11.76 14.64 6.67
CA ARG A 126 12.05 13.19 6.76
C ARG A 126 13.49 12.87 6.38
N ARG A 127 14.08 11.99 7.17
CA ARG A 127 15.40 11.36 7.01
C ARG A 127 15.36 9.99 7.69
N PRO A 128 16.33 9.09 7.48
CA PRO A 128 16.32 7.78 8.13
C PRO A 128 16.13 7.84 9.65
N GLU A 129 16.70 8.84 10.31
CA GLU A 129 16.63 9.05 11.77
C GLU A 129 15.35 9.77 12.23
N ASN A 130 14.60 10.37 11.29
CA ASN A 130 13.30 10.98 11.54
C ASN A 130 12.36 10.62 10.37
N PRO A 131 11.90 9.37 10.28
CA PRO A 131 11.11 8.90 9.15
C PRO A 131 9.73 9.55 9.08
N TRP A 132 9.20 10.01 10.22
CA TRP A 132 7.92 10.71 10.34
C TRP A 132 7.97 12.19 9.93
N GLY A 133 9.17 12.78 9.96
CA GLY A 133 9.41 14.14 9.51
C GLY A 133 8.86 15.20 10.46
N ASP A 134 8.43 16.34 9.91
CA ASP A 134 7.89 17.47 10.69
C ASP A 134 6.37 17.35 10.88
N ALA A 135 5.95 16.67 11.95
CA ALA A 135 4.54 16.46 12.28
C ALA A 135 3.76 17.76 12.59
N SER A 136 4.43 18.91 12.75
CA SER A 136 3.73 20.20 12.85
C SER A 136 3.06 20.60 11.53
N GLN A 137 3.48 20.01 10.40
CA GLN A 137 2.93 20.29 9.08
C GLN A 137 1.69 19.41 8.81
N PRO A 138 0.51 19.98 8.52
CA PRO A 138 -0.71 19.20 8.29
C PRO A 138 -0.57 18.18 7.14
N SER A 139 0.13 18.52 6.06
CA SER A 139 0.38 17.61 4.94
C SER A 139 1.26 16.43 5.31
N VAL A 140 2.23 16.63 6.22
CA VAL A 140 3.07 15.58 6.77
C VAL A 140 2.25 14.64 7.65
N CYS A 141 1.42 15.19 8.54
CA CYS A 141 0.52 14.40 9.39
C CYS A 141 -0.46 13.56 8.56
N MET A 142 -1.07 14.15 7.54
CA MET A 142 -1.96 13.44 6.62
C MET A 142 -1.22 12.30 5.91
N SER A 143 -0.01 12.57 5.40
CA SER A 143 0.82 11.56 4.74
C SER A 143 1.23 10.41 5.67
N ASN A 144 1.49 10.70 6.95
CA ASN A 144 1.75 9.68 7.97
C ASN A 144 0.51 8.83 8.21
N CYS A 145 -0.67 9.43 8.37
CA CYS A 145 -1.93 8.70 8.52
C CYS A 145 -2.22 7.74 7.37
N ILE A 146 -2.15 8.23 6.13
CA ILE A 146 -2.32 7.40 4.92
C ILE A 146 -1.35 6.22 4.94
N THR A 147 -0.09 6.49 5.27
CA THR A 147 0.97 5.45 5.24
C THR A 147 0.78 4.41 6.33
N SER A 148 0.48 4.84 7.56
CA SER A 148 0.28 3.93 8.69
C SER A 148 -0.96 3.07 8.49
N ARG A 149 -2.06 3.63 7.98
CA ARG A 149 -3.25 2.85 7.61
C ARG A 149 -2.99 1.89 6.44
N ALA A 150 -2.23 2.30 5.43
CA ALA A 150 -1.80 1.39 4.36
C ALA A 150 -0.93 0.24 4.90
N CYS A 151 -0.04 0.52 5.87
CA CYS A 151 0.73 -0.52 6.56
C CYS A 151 -0.19 -1.50 7.31
N LEU A 152 -1.19 -1.02 8.05
CA LEU A 152 -2.16 -1.92 8.71
C LEU A 152 -2.81 -2.90 7.71
N VAL A 153 -3.23 -2.41 6.54
CA VAL A 153 -3.78 -3.26 5.48
C VAL A 153 -2.74 -4.26 4.96
N LEU A 154 -1.48 -3.86 4.80
CA LEU A 154 -0.40 -4.75 4.39
C LEU A 154 -0.13 -5.87 5.39
N PHE A 155 -0.19 -5.60 6.70
CA PHE A 155 -0.06 -6.66 7.71
C PHE A 155 -1.22 -7.65 7.59
N ILE A 156 -2.46 -7.14 7.47
CA ILE A 156 -3.67 -7.96 7.33
C ILE A 156 -3.58 -8.89 6.11
N ILE A 157 -3.28 -8.34 4.93
CA ILE A 157 -3.25 -9.15 3.71
C ILE A 157 -2.04 -10.10 3.66
N THR A 158 -0.91 -9.75 4.31
CA THR A 158 0.22 -10.66 4.47
C THR A 158 -0.17 -11.89 5.29
N CYS A 159 -0.87 -11.71 6.42
CA CYS A 159 -1.41 -12.83 7.21
C CYS A 159 -2.46 -13.67 6.48
N ARG A 160 -3.03 -13.15 5.40
CA ARG A 160 -4.04 -13.83 4.57
C ARG A 160 -3.44 -14.50 3.33
N GLY A 161 -2.11 -14.55 3.21
CA GLY A 161 -1.46 -15.19 2.07
C GLY A 161 -1.69 -14.43 0.76
N VAL A 162 -1.74 -13.10 0.80
CA VAL A 162 -1.90 -12.24 -0.39
C VAL A 162 -0.54 -11.64 -0.76
N TRP A 163 -0.23 -11.62 -2.06
CA TRP A 163 0.94 -10.93 -2.58
C TRP A 163 0.78 -9.42 -2.46
N SER A 164 1.84 -8.71 -2.13
CA SER A 164 1.84 -7.25 -2.07
C SER A 164 3.00 -6.66 -2.86
N ALA A 165 2.75 -5.50 -3.45
CA ALA A 165 3.75 -4.73 -4.17
C ALA A 165 3.49 -3.24 -3.97
N ILE A 166 4.56 -2.48 -3.77
CA ILE A 166 4.52 -1.05 -3.49
C ILE A 166 5.49 -0.38 -4.42
N GLU A 167 4.98 0.44 -5.32
CA GLU A 167 5.80 1.25 -6.21
C GLU A 167 5.94 2.66 -5.67
N GLN A 168 7.15 3.19 -5.80
CA GLN A 168 7.50 4.54 -5.41
C GLN A 168 8.61 5.10 -6.30
N PRO A 169 8.73 6.43 -6.40
CA PRO A 169 9.91 7.06 -6.97
C PRO A 169 11.19 6.65 -6.25
N ALA A 170 12.31 6.59 -6.97
CA ALA A 170 13.60 6.12 -6.43
C ALA A 170 14.10 6.92 -5.20
N SER A 171 13.74 8.20 -5.13
CA SER A 171 14.08 9.10 -4.03
C SER A 171 13.10 9.05 -2.84
N SER A 172 12.07 8.20 -2.92
CA SER A 172 11.06 8.10 -1.87
C SER A 172 11.66 7.54 -0.57
N THR A 173 11.38 8.24 0.51
CA THR A 173 11.76 7.94 1.89
C THR A 173 10.79 6.98 2.57
N LEU A 174 9.71 6.57 1.88
CA LEU A 174 8.67 5.66 2.41
C LEU A 174 9.25 4.36 2.99
N LYS A 175 10.31 3.82 2.37
CA LYS A 175 11.01 2.60 2.80
C LYS A 175 11.64 2.69 4.20
N TRP A 176 11.73 3.87 4.80
CA TRP A 176 12.27 4.09 6.14
C TRP A 176 11.20 4.22 7.21
N VAL A 177 9.91 4.19 6.84
CA VAL A 177 8.82 4.25 7.82
C VAL A 177 8.87 3.01 8.73
N PRO A 178 8.79 3.18 10.07
CA PRO A 178 8.96 2.08 11.03
C PRO A 178 8.07 0.87 10.78
N TYR A 179 6.78 1.07 10.50
CA TYR A 179 5.84 -0.03 10.22
C TYR A 179 6.27 -0.87 9.00
N PHE A 180 6.79 -0.22 7.95
CA PHE A 180 7.32 -0.90 6.78
C PHE A 180 8.58 -1.71 7.08
N LEU A 181 9.51 -1.11 7.82
CA LEU A 181 10.75 -1.77 8.22
C LEU A 181 10.47 -2.98 9.11
N HIS A 182 9.52 -2.85 10.04
CA HIS A 182 9.13 -3.94 10.92
C HIS A 182 8.52 -5.13 10.15
N LEU A 183 7.55 -4.89 9.26
CA LEU A 183 6.99 -5.97 8.43
C LEU A 183 8.07 -6.67 7.59
N ARG A 184 8.98 -5.88 7.00
CA ARG A 184 10.08 -6.43 6.21
C ARG A 184 11.04 -7.26 7.06
N LYS A 185 11.36 -6.81 8.27
CA LYS A 185 12.23 -7.54 9.20
C LYS A 185 11.55 -8.82 9.66
N LEU A 186 10.27 -8.77 10.04
CA LEU A 186 9.48 -9.96 10.42
C LEU A 186 9.52 -11.03 9.34
N LEU A 187 9.25 -10.66 8.09
CA LEU A 187 9.22 -11.62 6.98
C LEU A 187 10.60 -12.26 6.73
N MET A 188 11.66 -11.47 6.86
CA MET A 188 13.03 -11.97 6.76
C MET A 188 13.34 -12.98 7.87
N GLU A 189 13.00 -12.68 9.12
CA GLU A 189 13.26 -13.57 10.26
C GLU A 189 12.39 -14.84 10.24
N CYS A 190 11.12 -14.73 9.83
CA CYS A 190 10.19 -15.87 9.84
C CYS A 190 10.48 -16.86 8.72
N ASN A 191 10.79 -16.37 7.51
CA ASN A 191 10.76 -17.19 6.30
C ASN A 191 12.10 -17.25 5.57
N GLY A 192 13.14 -16.54 6.05
CA GLY A 192 14.40 -16.36 5.32
C GLY A 192 14.24 -15.59 4.00
N GLU A 193 13.03 -15.16 3.67
CA GLU A 193 12.70 -14.46 2.43
C GLU A 193 12.55 -12.96 2.69
N LEU A 194 13.52 -12.19 2.20
CA LEU A 194 13.41 -10.74 2.17
C LEU A 194 12.38 -10.32 1.12
N TRP A 195 11.48 -9.39 1.48
CA TRP A 195 10.75 -8.58 0.50
C TRP A 195 11.72 -8.10 -0.58
N LYS A 196 11.40 -8.44 -1.82
CA LYS A 196 12.26 -8.15 -2.95
C LYS A 196 12.13 -6.66 -3.25
N GLN A 197 13.26 -6.02 -3.47
CA GLN A 197 13.32 -4.63 -3.93
C GLN A 197 13.98 -4.59 -5.30
N CYS A 198 13.28 -4.03 -6.26
CA CYS A 198 13.78 -3.82 -7.60
C CYS A 198 13.74 -2.33 -7.94
N SER A 199 14.80 -1.82 -8.56
CA SER A 199 14.83 -0.48 -9.16
C SER A 199 14.76 -0.57 -10.67
N PHE A 200 14.01 0.35 -11.28
CA PHE A 200 13.79 0.41 -12.72
C PHE A 200 13.52 1.84 -13.16
N TRP A 201 13.50 2.03 -14.47
CA TRP A 201 13.22 3.30 -15.13
C TRP A 201 11.87 3.22 -15.83
N MET A 202 10.89 4.00 -15.38
CA MET A 202 9.56 4.06 -16.02
C MET A 202 9.64 4.55 -17.47
N GLY A 203 10.64 5.36 -17.81
CA GLY A 203 10.87 5.79 -19.20
C GLY A 203 11.06 4.61 -20.15
N LEU A 204 11.72 3.54 -19.71
CA LEU A 204 11.92 2.35 -20.55
C LEU A 204 10.64 1.50 -20.71
N TYR A 205 9.61 1.79 -19.93
CA TYR A 205 8.26 1.26 -20.12
C TYR A 205 7.35 2.24 -20.89
N GLY A 206 7.91 3.30 -21.49
CA GLY A 206 7.16 4.25 -22.32
C GLY A 206 6.65 5.49 -21.58
N HIS A 207 7.14 5.78 -20.38
CA HIS A 207 6.87 7.07 -19.73
C HIS A 207 7.62 8.21 -20.45
N ASP A 208 7.01 9.40 -20.57
CA ASP A 208 7.61 10.61 -21.19
C ASP A 208 8.96 11.04 -20.57
N ASN A 209 9.22 10.62 -19.33
CA ASN A 209 10.43 10.94 -18.59
C ASN A 209 11.10 9.66 -18.11
N ALA A 210 12.43 9.71 -17.94
CA ALA A 210 13.20 8.59 -17.41
C ALA A 210 12.61 8.00 -16.11
N LYS A 211 12.15 8.88 -15.20
CA LYS A 211 11.46 8.60 -13.92
C LYS A 211 11.99 7.32 -13.24
N PRO A 212 13.12 7.41 -12.50
CA PRO A 212 13.61 6.28 -11.73
C PRO A 212 12.64 5.96 -10.60
N SER A 213 12.32 4.68 -10.47
CA SER A 213 11.36 4.15 -9.50
C SER A 213 11.95 2.89 -8.83
N TYR A 214 11.36 2.50 -7.72
CA TYR A 214 11.52 1.17 -7.16
C TYR A 214 10.16 0.54 -6.92
N CYS A 215 10.15 -0.79 -6.90
CA CYS A 215 9.06 -1.59 -6.35
C CYS A 215 9.61 -2.47 -5.23
N ILE A 216 8.89 -2.54 -4.12
CA ILE A 216 9.17 -3.44 -3.00
C ILE A 216 7.93 -4.30 -2.77
N GLY A 217 8.10 -5.60 -2.52
CA GLY A 217 6.96 -6.45 -2.19
C GLY A 217 7.33 -7.89 -1.88
N SER A 218 6.32 -8.71 -1.62
CA SER A 218 6.50 -10.13 -1.33
C SER A 218 6.81 -10.97 -2.57
N SER A 219 6.34 -10.57 -3.76
CA SER A 219 6.41 -11.42 -4.94
C SER A 219 7.80 -11.50 -5.56
N ARG A 220 8.20 -12.71 -6.00
CA ARG A 220 9.52 -12.95 -6.62
C ARG A 220 9.66 -12.28 -7.99
N TRP A 221 8.55 -12.21 -8.73
CA TRP A 221 8.51 -11.60 -10.05
C TRP A 221 8.83 -10.09 -10.05
N ILE A 222 8.77 -9.41 -8.90
CA ILE A 222 9.16 -7.99 -8.78
C ILE A 222 10.58 -7.75 -9.29
N MET A 223 11.49 -8.71 -9.12
CA MET A 223 12.87 -8.61 -9.62
C MET A 223 12.96 -8.61 -11.15
N LYS A 224 11.95 -9.15 -11.84
CA LYS A 224 11.85 -9.15 -13.31
C LYS A 224 11.43 -7.79 -13.87
N LEU A 225 10.94 -6.85 -13.04
CA LEU A 225 10.67 -5.47 -13.47
C LEU A 225 11.96 -4.67 -13.75
N LYS A 226 13.12 -5.18 -13.33
CA LYS A 226 14.41 -4.49 -13.45
C LYS A 226 14.72 -4.19 -14.91
N ASN A 227 15.10 -2.95 -15.17
CA ASN A 227 15.65 -2.54 -16.46
C ASN A 227 16.81 -1.55 -16.24
N GLN A 228 17.66 -1.38 -17.26
CA GLN A 228 18.84 -0.53 -17.17
C GLN A 228 18.82 0.55 -18.23
N MET A 229 18.90 1.81 -17.78
CA MET A 229 19.02 2.97 -18.65
C MET A 229 20.44 3.09 -19.21
N THR A 230 20.57 3.02 -20.54
CA THR A 230 21.86 3.30 -21.21
C THR A 230 22.15 4.81 -21.20
N ARG A 231 23.43 5.19 -21.40
CA ARG A 231 23.82 6.60 -21.48
C ARG A 231 23.11 7.35 -22.62
N ASN A 232 22.96 6.70 -23.78
CA ASN A 232 22.28 7.29 -24.93
C ASN A 232 20.81 7.53 -24.64
N LYS A 233 20.07 6.53 -24.14
CA LYS A 233 18.66 6.70 -23.76
C LYS A 233 18.48 7.75 -22.67
N ARG A 234 19.40 7.82 -21.69
CA ARG A 234 19.38 8.88 -20.67
C ARG A 234 19.49 10.27 -21.31
N ARG A 235 20.39 10.44 -22.27
CA ARG A 235 20.55 11.70 -23.02
C ARG A 235 19.28 12.05 -23.80
N ASP A 236 18.65 11.06 -24.44
CA ASP A 236 17.39 11.26 -25.17
C ASP A 236 16.29 11.76 -24.23
N PHE A 237 16.14 11.12 -23.06
CA PHE A 237 15.21 11.60 -22.03
C PHE A 237 15.57 12.98 -21.50
N SER A 238 16.85 13.29 -21.29
CA SER A 238 17.28 14.62 -20.84
C SER A 238 16.98 15.71 -21.87
N ALA A 239 17.11 15.40 -23.17
CA ALA A 239 16.78 16.33 -24.25
C ALA A 239 15.27 16.51 -24.42
N ALA A 240 14.50 15.42 -24.29
CA ALA A 240 13.03 15.44 -24.39
C ALA A 240 12.34 15.90 -23.10
N ALA A 241 13.04 15.92 -21.97
CA ALA A 241 12.48 16.24 -20.66
C ALA A 241 11.88 17.65 -20.69
N LYS A 242 10.54 17.71 -20.75
CA LYS A 242 9.80 18.91 -20.39
C LYS A 242 10.28 19.30 -18.99
N LYS A 243 10.66 20.57 -18.77
CA LYS A 243 11.02 21.07 -17.43
C LYS A 243 9.82 20.85 -16.50
N VAL A 244 9.82 19.70 -15.80
CA VAL A 244 8.80 19.35 -14.81
C VAL A 244 9.10 19.97 -13.46
N VAL A 245 10.33 20.45 -13.27
CA VAL A 245 10.83 21.14 -12.08
C VAL A 245 11.22 22.57 -12.45
N VAL A 246 10.78 23.53 -11.65
CA VAL A 246 11.16 24.94 -11.70
C VAL A 246 12.03 25.24 -10.49
N ARG A 247 13.17 25.88 -10.72
CA ARG A 247 14.02 26.43 -9.66
C ARG A 247 13.87 27.95 -9.67
N LYS A 248 13.43 28.53 -8.56
CA LYS A 248 13.36 29.98 -8.37
C LYS A 248 14.31 30.39 -7.24
N LYS A 249 15.21 31.33 -7.53
CA LYS A 249 16.01 31.99 -6.49
C LYS A 249 15.12 33.01 -5.77
N ARG A 250 15.10 32.99 -4.45
CA ARG A 250 14.39 33.94 -3.59
C ARG A 250 15.27 35.18 -3.36
N ALA A 251 14.65 36.24 -2.82
CA ALA A 251 15.34 37.47 -2.45
C ALA A 251 16.45 37.24 -1.41
N ASP A 252 16.26 36.27 -0.51
CA ASP A 252 17.24 35.85 0.50
C ASP A 252 18.41 35.00 -0.05
N GLY A 253 18.48 34.81 -1.37
CA GLY A 253 19.51 34.01 -2.03
C GLY A 253 19.25 32.49 -2.06
N THR A 254 18.26 31.99 -1.32
CA THR A 254 17.90 30.56 -1.31
C THR A 254 17.21 30.15 -2.61
N THR A 255 17.30 28.86 -2.97
CA THR A 255 16.62 28.31 -4.17
C THR A 255 15.42 27.48 -3.75
N THR A 256 14.23 27.85 -4.22
CA THR A 256 13.02 27.02 -4.11
C THR A 256 12.89 26.13 -5.33
N VAL A 257 12.56 24.87 -5.11
CA VAL A 257 12.29 23.88 -6.15
C VAL A 257 10.80 23.56 -6.13
N THR A 258 10.08 23.76 -7.23
CA THR A 258 8.65 23.43 -7.34
C THR A 258 8.36 22.61 -8.58
N GLY A 259 7.30 21.80 -8.52
CA GLY A 259 6.77 21.08 -9.68
C GLY A 259 5.95 21.99 -10.60
N THR A 260 6.00 21.75 -11.90
CA THR A 260 5.06 22.37 -12.85
C THR A 260 3.71 21.65 -12.84
N LYS A 261 2.66 22.27 -13.40
CA LYS A 261 1.35 21.61 -13.64
C LYS A 261 1.44 20.29 -14.43
N LYS A 262 2.52 20.09 -15.19
CA LYS A 262 2.77 18.85 -15.94
C LYS A 262 3.14 17.68 -15.03
N LEU A 263 3.52 17.93 -13.77
CA LEU A 263 3.90 16.90 -12.82
C LEU A 263 2.73 15.95 -12.51
N THR A 264 1.49 16.43 -12.48
CA THR A 264 0.32 15.58 -12.22
C THR A 264 0.16 14.49 -13.27
N LYS A 265 0.38 14.80 -14.56
CA LYS A 265 0.35 13.81 -15.66
C LYS A 265 1.46 12.75 -15.55
N THR A 266 2.52 13.01 -14.78
CA THR A 266 3.61 12.03 -14.57
C THR A 266 3.28 10.98 -13.50
N GLN A 267 2.10 11.05 -12.89
CA GLN A 267 1.64 10.07 -11.90
C GLN A 267 1.06 8.81 -12.56
N GLU A 268 0.65 8.89 -13.83
CA GLU A 268 0.07 7.76 -14.55
C GLU A 268 1.12 6.69 -14.89
N TYR A 269 0.73 5.41 -14.75
CA TYR A 269 1.55 4.30 -15.19
C TYR A 269 1.53 4.18 -16.73
N PRO A 270 2.70 3.97 -17.36
CA PRO A 270 2.74 3.58 -18.76
C PRO A 270 2.06 2.24 -18.99
N ARG A 271 1.38 2.09 -20.13
CA ARG A 271 0.68 0.85 -20.47
C ARG A 271 1.61 -0.37 -20.48
N ALA A 272 2.83 -0.23 -21.02
CA ALA A 272 3.79 -1.35 -21.05
C ALA A 272 4.25 -1.77 -19.65
N PHE A 273 4.29 -0.86 -18.68
CA PHE A 273 4.58 -1.21 -17.29
C PHE A 273 3.43 -1.98 -16.65
N ALA A 274 2.20 -1.48 -16.81
CA ALA A 274 1.01 -2.16 -16.29
C ALA A 274 0.85 -3.56 -16.90
N LYS A 275 1.09 -3.70 -18.21
CA LYS A 275 1.12 -5.00 -18.89
C LYS A 275 2.19 -5.93 -18.31
N ALA A 276 3.39 -5.43 -18.05
CA ALA A 276 4.47 -6.21 -17.45
C ALA A 276 4.08 -6.69 -16.04
N VAL A 277 3.51 -5.82 -15.19
CA VAL A 277 3.00 -6.19 -13.86
C VAL A 277 1.95 -7.30 -13.95
N ALA A 278 0.95 -7.14 -14.83
CA ALA A 278 -0.10 -8.14 -15.00
C ALA A 278 0.44 -9.49 -15.48
N THR A 279 1.25 -9.48 -16.53
CA THR A 279 1.85 -10.69 -17.11
C THR A 279 2.71 -11.43 -16.08
N LEU A 280 3.62 -10.70 -15.42
CA LEU A 280 4.55 -11.29 -14.46
C LEU A 280 3.86 -11.85 -13.22
N HIS A 281 2.80 -11.19 -12.73
CA HIS A 281 2.04 -11.70 -11.60
C HIS A 281 1.29 -12.98 -11.96
N LEU A 282 0.63 -13.00 -13.12
CA LEU A 282 -0.16 -14.16 -13.56
C LEU A 282 0.74 -15.38 -13.81
N GLU A 283 1.89 -15.19 -14.48
CA GLU A 283 2.91 -16.23 -14.64
C GLU A 283 3.38 -16.77 -13.28
N ASP A 284 3.59 -15.91 -12.28
CA ASP A 284 4.05 -16.35 -10.95
C ASP A 284 2.97 -17.14 -10.21
N THR A 285 1.69 -16.72 -10.31
CA THR A 285 0.56 -17.43 -9.67
C THR A 285 0.25 -18.78 -10.30
N GLU A 286 0.59 -18.99 -11.57
CA GLU A 286 0.48 -20.31 -12.21
C GLU A 286 1.56 -21.29 -11.71
N ASN A 287 2.74 -20.77 -11.32
CA ASN A 287 3.90 -21.57 -10.93
C ASN A 287 4.07 -21.74 -9.41
N VAL A 288 3.56 -20.78 -8.62
CA VAL A 288 3.68 -20.74 -7.17
C VAL A 288 2.29 -20.50 -6.59
N SER A 289 1.78 -21.51 -5.87
CA SER A 289 0.41 -21.48 -5.36
C SER A 289 0.19 -20.43 -4.28
N HIS A 290 1.20 -20.12 -3.45
CA HIS A 290 1.05 -19.23 -2.30
C HIS A 290 2.31 -18.39 -1.98
N PRO A 291 2.16 -17.15 -1.46
CA PRO A 291 3.27 -16.42 -0.88
C PRO A 291 3.91 -17.16 0.29
N PRO A 292 5.19 -16.90 0.61
CA PRO A 292 5.81 -17.42 1.81
C PRO A 292 4.98 -16.99 3.02
N GLY A 293 4.21 -17.92 3.58
CA GLY A 293 3.26 -17.64 4.64
C GLY A 293 3.99 -17.27 5.93
N LEU A 294 3.52 -16.25 6.64
CA LEU A 294 3.92 -16.08 8.04
C LEU A 294 3.28 -17.19 8.88
N THR A 295 4.00 -17.66 9.88
CA THR A 295 3.45 -18.54 10.90
C THR A 295 3.47 -17.82 12.25
N LEU A 296 2.48 -18.10 13.10
CA LEU A 296 2.44 -17.54 14.45
C LEU A 296 3.71 -17.87 15.22
N GLN A 297 4.18 -19.12 15.14
CA GLN A 297 5.43 -19.53 15.80
C GLN A 297 6.65 -18.77 15.26
N GLY A 298 6.73 -18.54 13.95
CA GLY A 298 7.79 -17.74 13.35
C GLY A 298 7.80 -16.30 13.89
N ILE A 299 6.63 -15.67 13.97
CA ILE A 299 6.49 -14.30 14.50
C ILE A 299 6.92 -14.24 15.97
N LEU A 300 6.47 -15.20 16.79
CA LEU A 300 6.85 -15.27 18.21
C LEU A 300 8.35 -15.51 18.40
N ASN A 301 8.98 -16.29 17.51
CA ASN A 301 10.40 -16.58 17.55
C ASN A 301 11.28 -15.40 17.09
N ALA A 302 10.77 -14.53 16.20
CA ALA A 302 11.53 -13.42 15.64
C ALA A 302 11.96 -12.37 16.69
N ARG A 303 11.32 -12.35 17.88
CA ARG A 303 11.64 -11.46 19.02
C ARG A 303 11.88 -10.00 18.61
N LEU A 304 11.07 -9.50 17.67
CA LEU A 304 11.22 -8.14 17.16
C LEU A 304 10.47 -7.14 18.04
N ASP A 305 11.10 -6.00 18.28
CA ASP A 305 10.43 -4.87 18.92
C ASP A 305 9.21 -4.45 18.10
N CYS A 306 8.10 -4.22 18.80
CA CYS A 306 6.88 -3.67 18.24
C CYS A 306 7.20 -2.32 17.55
N PRO A 307 6.66 -2.04 16.35
CA PRO A 307 7.04 -0.85 15.59
C PRO A 307 6.56 0.48 16.19
N GLY A 308 5.77 0.45 17.26
CA GLY A 308 5.22 1.62 17.94
C GLY A 308 3.75 1.43 18.31
N ASP A 309 3.11 2.52 18.71
CA ASP A 309 1.73 2.56 19.20
C ASP A 309 0.68 2.85 18.11
N TRP A 310 1.09 2.94 16.84
CA TRP A 310 0.22 3.29 15.71
C TRP A 310 -0.46 4.66 15.81
N SER A 311 0.07 5.57 16.64
CA SER A 311 -0.51 6.92 16.83
C SER A 311 -0.67 7.69 15.51
N GLU A 312 0.24 7.54 14.55
CA GLU A 312 0.11 8.20 13.25
C GLU A 312 -1.10 7.74 12.44
N ALA A 313 -1.63 6.52 12.68
CA ALA A 313 -2.81 6.00 11.99
C ALA A 313 -4.12 6.68 12.44
N LYS A 314 -4.09 7.53 13.49
CA LYS A 314 -5.23 8.29 14.00
C LYS A 314 -6.47 7.40 14.18
N LEU A 315 -6.36 6.40 15.05
CA LEU A 315 -7.41 5.40 15.25
C LEU A 315 -8.49 5.82 16.27
N THR A 316 -8.37 6.97 16.91
CA THR A 316 -9.36 7.46 17.90
C THR A 316 -10.76 7.59 17.29
N GLU A 317 -10.91 8.23 16.14
CA GLU A 317 -12.21 8.38 15.47
C GLU A 317 -12.80 7.01 15.06
N LEU A 318 -11.93 6.06 14.68
CA LEU A 318 -12.37 4.70 14.38
C LEU A 318 -12.90 4.00 15.63
N ARG A 319 -12.22 4.17 16.77
CA ARG A 319 -12.67 3.65 18.06
C ARG A 319 -14.05 4.20 18.42
N GLU A 320 -14.19 5.52 18.40
CA GLU A 320 -15.45 6.21 18.73
C GLU A 320 -16.59 5.71 17.84
N PHE A 321 -16.35 5.59 16.54
CA PHE A 321 -17.30 5.04 15.59
C PHE A 321 -17.72 3.60 15.95
N LEU A 322 -16.77 2.68 16.16
CA LEU A 322 -17.10 1.28 16.45
C LEU A 322 -17.79 1.10 17.80
N VAL A 323 -17.45 1.92 18.80
CA VAL A 323 -18.14 1.93 20.10
C VAL A 323 -19.58 2.41 19.94
N ALA A 324 -19.83 3.45 19.12
CA ALA A 324 -21.17 3.92 18.84
C ALA A 324 -22.01 2.87 18.12
N GLU A 325 -21.46 2.20 17.11
CA GLU A 325 -22.11 1.09 16.40
C GLU A 325 -22.48 -0.05 17.35
N ALA A 326 -21.55 -0.46 18.24
CA ALA A 326 -21.79 -1.49 19.23
C ALA A 326 -22.89 -1.10 20.24
N ASN A 327 -22.85 0.13 20.76
CA ASN A 327 -23.85 0.62 21.73
C ASN A 327 -25.25 0.76 21.11
N SER A 328 -25.34 1.01 19.80
CA SER A 328 -26.62 1.05 19.10
C SER A 328 -27.24 -0.32 18.85
N GLY A 329 -26.48 -1.41 19.08
CA GLY A 329 -26.90 -2.77 18.75
C GLY A 329 -26.79 -3.11 17.26
N ALA A 330 -26.22 -2.23 16.44
CA ALA A 330 -26.04 -2.46 15.00
C ALA A 330 -25.00 -3.54 14.68
N TRP A 331 -24.06 -3.81 15.61
CA TRP A 331 -23.01 -4.81 15.46
C TRP A 331 -22.54 -5.33 16.81
N GLU A 332 -22.22 -6.62 16.88
CA GLU A 332 -21.65 -7.25 18.07
C GLU A 332 -20.11 -7.32 17.97
N PRO A 333 -19.36 -6.67 18.89
CA PRO A 333 -17.91 -6.69 18.88
C PRO A 333 -17.33 -8.08 19.23
N LEU A 334 -16.09 -8.32 18.84
CA LEU A 334 -15.37 -9.54 19.24
C LEU A 334 -15.22 -9.56 20.77
N GLN A 335 -15.75 -10.60 21.40
CA GLN A 335 -15.66 -10.76 22.86
C GLN A 335 -14.19 -10.91 23.30
N GLY A 336 -13.84 -10.27 24.41
CA GLY A 336 -12.50 -10.32 24.99
C GLY A 336 -11.43 -9.50 24.26
N MET A 337 -11.75 -8.84 23.14
CA MET A 337 -10.83 -7.92 22.46
C MET A 337 -11.13 -6.46 22.82
N PRO A 338 -10.12 -5.67 23.22
CA PRO A 338 -10.33 -4.26 23.53
C PRO A 338 -10.62 -3.44 22.26
N PHE A 339 -11.33 -2.33 22.47
CA PHE A 339 -11.41 -1.20 21.54
C PHE A 339 -10.16 -0.33 21.62
#